data_AF-A0A7R9VSA9-F1
#
_entry.id   AF-A0A7R9VSA9-F1
#
_cell.length_a   1.000
_cell.length_b   1.000
_cell.length_c   1.000
_cell.angle_alpha   90.00
_cell.angle_beta   90.00
_cell.angle_gamma   90.00
#
_symmetry.space_group_name_H-M   'P 1'
#
loop_
_entity.id
_entity.type
_entity.pdbx_description
1 polymer ?
#
loop_
_entity_poly.entity_id
_entity_poly.type
_entity_poly.pdbx_seq_one_letter_code
_entity_poly.pdbx_strand_id
1 'polypeptide(L)'
;DGQGGPGTRGDCGYRHEGTTSTCPGEPACFGFGTCSGPPEYRCDCQEGRHGPDCSLMSCPRGRSWFSFPTSSDTAHALAECSDMGICDTDTGVCLCADGYHGGACEYMMCPGDPDECNGNGHCLSMEALAREN
;
A
#
# COMPACT_ATOMS: atom_id res chain seq x y z
N ASP A 1 9.34 6.96 -24.60
CA ASP A 1 10.36 7.58 -25.48
C ASP A 1 10.76 8.96 -24.93
N GLY A 2 11.13 9.06 -23.65
CA GLY A 2 12.38 8.46 -23.20
C GLY A 2 13.60 9.06 -23.93
N GLN A 3 13.68 10.38 -24.10
CA GLN A 3 14.79 11.05 -24.81
C GLN A 3 16.03 11.34 -23.94
N GLY A 4 16.47 10.35 -23.14
CA GLY A 4 17.88 10.15 -22.80
C GLY A 4 18.59 11.11 -21.82
N GLY A 5 18.45 10.89 -20.51
CA GLY A 5 19.39 11.40 -19.48
C GLY A 5 19.15 10.77 -18.08
N PRO A 6 20.15 10.75 -17.16
CA PRO A 6 20.15 9.81 -16.03
C PRO A 6 19.23 10.16 -14.83
N GLY A 7 18.44 9.15 -14.37
CA GLY A 7 17.80 9.04 -13.04
C GLY A 7 16.29 8.68 -13.02
N THR A 8 15.89 7.67 -12.23
CA THR A 8 14.51 7.09 -12.14
C THR A 8 13.50 7.94 -11.36
N ARG A 9 13.17 9.12 -11.88
CA ARG A 9 11.83 9.70 -11.67
C ARG A 9 11.03 9.43 -12.93
N GLY A 10 10.12 8.45 -12.85
CA GLY A 10 9.31 7.95 -13.97
C GLY A 10 8.83 9.07 -14.88
N ASP A 11 9.47 9.16 -16.04
CA ASP A 11 9.08 9.77 -17.31
C ASP A 11 8.43 11.18 -17.34
N CYS A 12 8.43 11.95 -16.25
CA CYS A 12 8.10 13.39 -16.26
C CYS A 12 9.06 14.26 -15.42
N GLY A 13 10.15 13.67 -14.91
CA GLY A 13 11.00 14.28 -13.88
C GLY A 13 12.47 14.42 -14.19
N TYR A 14 12.93 14.09 -15.41
CA TYR A 14 14.31 14.39 -15.78
C TYR A 14 14.45 15.89 -15.98
N ARG A 15 15.22 16.52 -15.10
CA ARG A 15 15.56 17.95 -15.13
C ARG A 15 16.42 18.22 -16.36
N HIS A 16 15.76 18.68 -17.43
CA HIS A 16 16.45 19.26 -18.57
C HIS A 16 16.81 20.72 -18.29
N GLU A 17 15.90 21.50 -17.67
CA GLU A 17 16.15 22.85 -17.14
C GLU A 17 15.17 23.16 -15.98
N GLY A 18 15.69 23.58 -14.82
CA GLY A 18 14.88 23.94 -13.64
C GLY A 18 15.67 23.90 -12.32
N THR A 19 15.41 24.85 -11.43
CA THR A 19 16.15 25.08 -10.17
C THR A 19 15.40 24.49 -8.97
N THR A 20 15.08 23.19 -8.94
CA THR A 20 14.73 22.58 -7.65
C THR A 20 15.96 22.73 -6.76
N SER A 21 15.90 23.61 -5.77
CA SER A 21 17.01 23.97 -4.87
C SER A 21 16.70 23.67 -3.41
N THR A 22 15.48 23.19 -3.14
CA THR A 22 14.97 22.81 -1.83
C THR A 22 14.12 21.56 -1.97
N CYS A 23 14.05 20.75 -0.92
CA CYS A 23 13.10 19.65 -0.88
C CYS A 23 11.66 20.18 -0.75
N PRO A 24 10.67 19.44 -1.27
CA PRO A 24 9.27 19.80 -1.14
C PRO A 24 8.76 19.64 0.29
N GLY A 25 7.66 20.33 0.60
CA GLY A 25 7.00 20.33 1.91
C GLY A 25 7.54 21.42 2.85
N GLU A 26 6.68 21.87 3.76
CA GLU A 26 7.03 22.84 4.82
C GLU A 26 6.55 22.29 6.19
N PRO A 27 7.45 21.90 7.11
CA PRO A 27 8.91 21.85 6.95
C PRO A 27 9.33 20.85 5.86
N ALA A 28 10.58 20.92 5.37
CA ALA A 28 11.07 20.03 4.32
C ALA A 28 10.74 18.55 4.62
N CYS A 29 10.21 17.84 3.60
CA CYS A 29 9.70 16.48 3.72
C CYS A 29 8.61 16.31 4.78
N PHE A 30 7.84 17.37 5.01
CA PHE A 30 6.79 17.49 6.03
C PHE A 30 7.26 17.11 7.44
N GLY A 31 8.58 17.11 7.69
CA GLY A 31 9.20 16.63 8.92
C GLY A 31 9.26 15.09 9.06
N PHE A 32 8.77 14.35 8.06
CA PHE A 32 8.69 12.89 8.05
C PHE A 32 9.65 12.22 7.07
N GLY A 33 10.70 12.92 6.67
CA GLY A 33 11.71 12.37 5.79
C GLY A 33 13.01 13.15 5.83
N THR A 34 14.04 12.55 5.24
CA THR A 34 15.33 13.19 5.05
C THR A 34 15.40 13.80 3.66
N CYS A 35 15.73 15.09 3.58
CA CYS A 35 15.92 15.78 2.32
C CYS A 35 17.26 15.40 1.69
N SER A 36 17.24 14.85 0.47
CA SER A 36 18.46 14.67 -0.31
C SER A 36 19.00 16.02 -0.79
N GLY A 37 20.30 16.11 -1.02
CA GLY A 37 20.93 17.30 -1.59
C GLY A 37 20.73 17.44 -3.11
N PRO A 38 21.41 18.43 -3.71
CA PRO A 38 21.51 18.53 -5.15
C PRO A 38 22.20 17.31 -5.78
N PRO A 39 21.88 17.01 -7.06
CA PRO A 39 20.88 17.71 -7.87
C PRO A 39 19.43 17.31 -7.54
N GLU A 40 19.18 16.21 -6.81
CA GLU A 40 17.87 15.55 -6.61
C GLU A 40 16.82 16.29 -5.81
N TYR A 41 17.14 16.81 -4.63
CA TYR A 41 16.17 17.38 -3.68
C TYR A 41 14.91 16.51 -3.49
N ARG A 42 15.12 15.20 -3.29
CA ARG A 42 14.09 14.20 -3.05
C ARG A 42 13.99 13.90 -1.56
N CYS A 43 12.77 13.72 -1.07
CA CYS A 43 12.55 13.23 0.27
C CYS A 43 12.70 11.70 0.33
N ASP A 44 13.49 11.24 1.29
CA ASP A 44 13.53 9.84 1.73
C ASP A 44 12.63 9.69 2.95
N CYS A 45 11.44 9.11 2.75
CA CYS A 45 10.38 9.10 3.75
C CYS A 45 10.61 8.05 4.82
N GLN A 46 10.15 8.36 6.03
CA GLN A 46 10.05 7.39 7.12
C GLN A 46 9.10 6.25 6.73
N GLU A 47 9.26 5.11 7.40
CA GLU A 47 8.41 3.94 7.19
C GLU A 47 6.93 4.29 7.36
N GLY A 48 6.08 3.75 6.48
CA GLY A 48 4.64 4.01 6.48
C GLY A 48 4.23 5.35 5.86
N ARG A 49 5.17 6.09 5.25
CA ARG A 49 4.87 7.34 4.53
C ARG A 49 5.42 7.34 3.12
N HIS A 50 4.78 8.10 2.25
CA HIS A 50 5.20 8.26 0.86
C HIS A 50 4.78 9.62 0.30
N GLY A 51 4.94 9.78 -1.01
CA GLY A 51 4.64 11.02 -1.72
C GLY A 51 5.89 11.86 -1.93
N PRO A 52 5.76 13.02 -2.59
CA PRO A 52 6.89 13.86 -2.93
C PRO A 52 7.57 14.46 -1.69
N ASP A 53 6.80 14.73 -0.63
CA ASP A 53 7.21 15.39 0.60
C ASP A 53 6.86 14.59 1.87
N CYS A 54 6.58 13.29 1.76
CA CYS A 54 6.27 12.40 2.90
C CYS A 54 5.01 12.76 3.70
N SER A 55 4.12 13.59 3.13
CA SER A 55 2.84 13.95 3.76
C SER A 55 1.81 12.80 3.74
N LEU A 56 1.92 11.88 2.77
CA LEU A 56 0.96 10.78 2.59
C LEU A 56 1.36 9.55 3.40
N MET A 57 0.38 8.83 3.91
CA MET A 57 0.50 7.56 4.64
C MET A 57 0.33 6.38 3.68
N SER A 58 1.19 5.38 3.83
CA SER A 58 1.02 4.07 3.18
C SER A 58 0.01 3.23 3.95
N CYS A 59 -0.84 2.48 3.25
CA CYS A 59 -1.77 1.56 3.90
C CYS A 59 -1.16 0.17 4.14
N PRO A 60 -1.73 -0.60 5.08
CA PRO A 60 -1.38 -2.00 5.30
C PRO A 60 -1.50 -2.82 4.01
N ARG A 61 -0.62 -3.82 3.89
CA ARG A 61 -0.64 -4.76 2.78
C ARG A 61 -0.95 -6.16 3.29
N GLY A 62 -1.87 -6.82 2.62
CA GLY A 62 -2.24 -8.21 2.89
C GLY A 62 -2.16 -9.04 1.62
N ARG A 63 -2.44 -10.35 1.73
CA ARG A 63 -2.49 -11.24 0.57
C ARG A 63 -3.59 -10.78 -0.37
N SER A 64 -3.22 -10.48 -1.62
CA SER A 64 -4.18 -10.06 -2.64
C SER A 64 -5.24 -11.12 -2.89
N TRP A 65 -6.51 -10.69 -2.97
CA TRP A 65 -7.61 -11.54 -3.41
C TRP A 65 -7.57 -11.86 -4.90
N PHE A 66 -6.89 -11.04 -5.72
CA PHE A 66 -7.01 -11.06 -7.19
C PHE A 66 -5.68 -11.22 -7.94
N SER A 67 -4.54 -11.24 -7.26
CA SER A 67 -3.24 -11.35 -7.93
C SER A 67 -3.08 -12.71 -8.62
N PHE A 68 -2.52 -12.69 -9.82
CA PHE A 68 -2.16 -13.92 -10.54
C PHE A 68 -1.01 -14.67 -9.84
N PRO A 69 -1.02 -16.02 -9.86
CA PRO A 69 0.08 -16.82 -9.36
C PRO A 69 1.35 -16.60 -10.20
N THR A 70 2.50 -16.55 -9.54
CA THR A 70 3.80 -16.35 -10.21
C THR A 70 4.54 -17.66 -10.45
N SER A 71 4.24 -18.70 -9.66
CA SER A 71 4.74 -20.07 -9.85
C SER A 71 3.79 -21.07 -9.19
N SER A 72 4.08 -22.36 -9.35
CA SER A 72 3.47 -23.39 -8.51
C SER A 72 3.67 -23.04 -7.03
N ASP A 73 2.61 -23.20 -6.23
CA ASP A 73 2.57 -22.92 -4.79
C ASP A 73 2.90 -21.48 -4.38
N THR A 74 2.95 -20.52 -5.32
CA THR A 74 3.16 -19.10 -5.03
C THR A 74 2.07 -18.26 -5.71
N ALA A 75 1.09 -17.87 -4.91
CA ALA A 75 -0.04 -17.02 -5.28
C ALA A 75 -0.29 -15.98 -4.19
N HIS A 76 -1.19 -15.04 -4.46
CA HIS A 76 -1.62 -14.00 -3.51
C HIS A 76 -0.46 -13.12 -3.03
N ALA A 77 0.14 -12.38 -3.97
CA ALA A 77 1.18 -11.40 -3.65
C ALA A 77 0.65 -10.35 -2.65
N LEU A 78 1.56 -9.73 -1.89
CA LEU A 78 1.16 -8.67 -0.96
C LEU A 78 0.71 -7.43 -1.75
N ALA A 79 -0.53 -7.01 -1.50
CA ALA A 79 -1.15 -5.85 -2.13
C ALA A 79 -1.67 -4.88 -1.07
N GLU A 80 -1.63 -3.59 -1.40
CA GLU A 80 -2.23 -2.55 -0.56
C GLU A 80 -3.73 -2.82 -0.43
N CYS A 81 -4.22 -2.83 0.81
CA CYS A 81 -5.59 -3.19 1.13
C CYS A 81 -6.03 -4.53 0.51
N SER A 82 -5.10 -5.47 0.32
CA SER A 82 -5.33 -6.80 -0.26
C SER A 82 -6.04 -6.81 -1.62
N ASP A 83 -5.97 -5.71 -2.37
CA ASP A 83 -6.79 -5.44 -3.56
C ASP A 83 -8.31 -5.50 -3.31
N MET A 84 -8.73 -5.35 -2.05
CA MET A 84 -10.12 -5.41 -1.58
C MET A 84 -10.50 -4.23 -0.68
N GLY A 85 -9.93 -3.08 -1.00
CA GLY A 85 -10.25 -1.83 -0.34
C GLY A 85 -9.58 -0.67 -1.04
N ILE A 86 -9.92 0.53 -0.59
CA ILE A 86 -9.29 1.77 -1.04
C ILE A 86 -8.42 2.28 0.10
N CYS A 87 -7.16 2.58 -0.18
CA CYS A 87 -6.29 3.22 0.79
C CYS A 87 -6.69 4.68 1.00
N ASP A 88 -7.04 5.05 2.23
CA ASP A 88 -7.08 6.45 2.65
C ASP A 88 -5.65 6.88 3.01
N THR A 89 -5.00 7.60 2.10
CA THR A 89 -3.60 8.02 2.25
C THR A 89 -3.42 9.14 3.28
N ASP A 90 -4.48 9.76 3.78
CA ASP A 90 -4.34 10.76 4.84
C ASP A 90 -4.19 10.08 6.21
N THR A 91 -4.86 8.94 6.39
CA THR A 91 -4.88 8.19 7.65
C THR A 91 -4.02 6.94 7.64
N GLY A 92 -3.72 6.38 6.46
CA GLY A 92 -3.07 5.08 6.29
C GLY A 92 -4.00 3.91 6.59
N VAL A 93 -5.33 4.10 6.51
CA VAL A 93 -6.33 3.07 6.81
C VAL A 93 -7.00 2.58 5.53
N CYS A 94 -7.20 1.28 5.42
CA CYS A 94 -7.93 0.68 4.31
C CYS A 94 -9.46 0.79 4.53
N LEU A 95 -10.15 1.38 3.55
CA LEU A 95 -11.61 1.35 3.45
C LEU A 95 -12.02 0.09 2.69
N CYS A 96 -12.42 -0.94 3.43
CA CYS A 96 -12.74 -2.25 2.85
C CYS A 96 -14.04 -2.24 2.05
N ALA A 97 -14.08 -3.06 0.99
CA ALA A 97 -15.31 -3.36 0.28
C ALA A 97 -16.29 -4.15 1.18
N ASP A 98 -17.58 -4.09 0.84
CA ASP A 98 -18.64 -4.79 1.58
C ASP A 98 -18.34 -6.29 1.69
N GLY A 99 -18.50 -6.83 2.90
CA GLY A 99 -18.21 -8.24 3.20
C GLY A 99 -16.74 -8.54 3.46
N TYR A 100 -15.86 -7.54 3.50
CA TYR A 100 -14.44 -7.69 3.84
C TYR A 100 -14.06 -6.85 5.06
N HIS A 101 -13.07 -7.32 5.79
CA HIS A 101 -12.55 -6.67 7.00
C HIS A 101 -11.08 -7.04 7.25
N GLY A 102 -10.50 -6.51 8.33
CA GLY A 102 -9.08 -6.62 8.63
C GLY A 102 -8.34 -5.30 8.37
N GLY A 103 -7.08 -5.21 8.80
CA GLY A 103 -6.30 -3.97 8.65
C GLY A 103 -5.97 -3.65 7.20
N ALA A 104 -5.88 -4.68 6.36
CA ALA A 104 -5.65 -4.61 4.93
C ALA A 104 -6.81 -5.22 4.14
N CYS A 105 -8.02 -5.38 4.70
CA CYS A 105 -9.15 -6.05 4.04
C CYS A 105 -8.85 -7.50 3.59
N GLU A 106 -7.98 -8.17 4.33
CA GLU A 106 -7.46 -9.51 4.04
C GLU A 106 -8.41 -10.64 4.47
N TYR A 107 -9.48 -10.31 5.18
CA TYR A 107 -10.47 -11.28 5.66
C TYR A 107 -11.84 -11.03 5.03
N MET A 108 -12.52 -12.12 4.67
CA MET A 108 -13.90 -12.12 4.24
C MET A 108 -14.79 -12.43 5.46
N MET A 109 -15.87 -11.68 5.61
CA MET A 109 -16.85 -11.93 6.67
C MET A 109 -17.50 -13.29 6.49
N CYS A 110 -17.78 -13.97 7.60
CA CYS A 110 -18.56 -15.19 7.56
C CYS A 110 -20.04 -14.91 7.34
N PRO A 111 -20.75 -15.79 6.61
CA PRO A 111 -22.18 -15.64 6.42
C PRO A 111 -22.95 -15.87 7.73
N GLY A 112 -24.12 -15.26 7.83
CA GLY A 112 -24.99 -15.29 9.00
C GLY A 112 -25.04 -13.91 9.65
N ASP A 113 -26.22 -13.28 9.59
CA ASP A 113 -26.50 -12.00 10.24
C ASP A 113 -27.77 -12.17 11.10
N PRO A 114 -27.77 -11.74 12.38
CA PRO A 114 -26.67 -11.10 13.11
C PRO A 114 -25.61 -12.09 13.64
N ASP A 115 -25.94 -13.39 13.67
CA ASP A 115 -25.08 -14.42 14.25
C ASP A 115 -24.28 -15.12 13.14
N GLU A 116 -22.96 -14.90 13.15
CA GLU A 116 -22.03 -15.58 12.23
C GLU A 116 -22.19 -17.09 12.31
N CYS A 117 -22.15 -17.75 11.14
CA CYS A 117 -22.37 -19.18 11.01
C CYS A 117 -23.71 -19.65 11.64
N ASN A 118 -24.71 -18.76 11.73
CA ASN A 118 -25.98 -18.97 12.42
C ASN A 118 -25.82 -19.40 13.89
N GLY A 119 -24.70 -19.05 14.54
CA GLY A 119 -24.37 -19.45 15.92
C GLY A 119 -24.06 -20.94 16.10
N ASN A 120 -23.89 -21.70 15.00
CA ASN A 120 -23.71 -23.16 15.04
C ASN A 120 -22.33 -23.63 14.52
N GLY A 121 -21.42 -22.71 14.20
CA GLY A 121 -20.11 -23.04 13.61
C GLY A 121 -19.01 -22.05 13.96
N HIS A 122 -17.80 -22.30 13.42
CA HIS A 122 -16.64 -21.44 13.58
C HIS A 122 -16.29 -20.75 12.26
N CYS A 123 -16.09 -19.44 12.32
CA CYS A 123 -15.57 -18.67 11.21
C CYS A 123 -14.04 -18.88 11.11
N LEU A 124 -13.58 -19.51 10.03
CA LEU A 124 -12.18 -19.88 9.85
C LEU A 124 -11.68 -19.40 8.50
N SER A 125 -10.41 -18.97 8.47
CA SER A 125 -9.73 -18.67 7.21
C SER A 125 -9.39 -19.96 6.45
N MET A 126 -9.18 -19.84 5.13
CA MET A 126 -8.73 -20.99 4.31
C MET A 126 -7.42 -21.60 4.82
N GLU A 127 -6.54 -20.78 5.40
CA GLU A 127 -5.30 -21.26 6.02
C GLU A 127 -5.55 -22.05 7.30
N ALA A 128 -6.47 -21.60 8.16
CA ALA A 128 -6.83 -22.34 9.36
C ALA A 128 -7.42 -23.71 8.98
N LEU A 129 -8.37 -23.73 8.04
CA LEU A 129 -8.97 -24.97 7.53
C LEU A 129 -7.95 -25.93 6.91
N ALA A 130 -6.96 -25.41 6.17
CA ALA A 130 -5.92 -26.25 5.57
C ALA A 130 -5.04 -26.96 6.62
N ARG A 131 -4.91 -26.39 7.82
CA ARG A 131 -4.10 -26.95 8.92
C ARG A 131 -4.89 -27.90 9.82
N GLU A 132 -6.20 -28.00 9.66
CA GLU A 132 -7.07 -28.90 10.43
C GLU A 132 -7.14 -30.34 9.85
N ASN A 133 -6.17 -30.73 9.01
CA ASN A 133 -5.95 -32.11 8.56
C ASN A 133 -4.78 -32.78 9.28
#